data_AF-A0AAW8BVW5-F1
#
_entry.id   AF-A0AAW8BVW5-F1
#
_cell.length_a   1.000
_cell.length_b   1.000
_cell.length_c   1.000
_cell.angle_alpha   90.00
_cell.angle_beta   90.00
_cell.angle_gamma   90.00
#
_symmetry.space_group_name_H-M   'P 1'
#
loop_
_entity.id
_entity.type
_entity.pdbx_description
1 polymer ?
#
loop_
_entity_poly.entity_id
_entity_poly.type
_entity_poly.pdbx_seq_one_letter_code
_entity_poly.pdbx_strand_id
1 'polypeptide(L)'
;MSYVTAAPDLMIAAVTDLAAIESALTTANTGASAGTTAVLAAGADEVSAAVAALFSTHGRQYQALSAQAMRFNDHFARILAAGADSYAGAETAVTRPLQGLLDLVNAPFVTLTGRPLIGNGANVSARPGPAASVQELLANLGLGNKGVSNVGNGNTGNSNFGSGNIGDQNIGGGNTGNANLGSGNTGSRNFGSGNVGDDNIGFGNVGTNLYGAGTHNVGLGNTGNDNIGLGNSGNGNRGGGNTGNFNTGAGNTGNNNIGFGNSGNNNIGIGLTGNNQVGINLAGLLNSGSGNIGLGNSGTNNIGLFNSGSGNVGIFNAGSNLGQLPGVHNNFGIGNSGAGSFGIGNTGALNTGIGNAGIVNTGFGNSGSYNTGIGNTGAVNSGFWNAGHYNTGNGNSGDTNTGLWNAGNANTGIGSAINTGLTNSGFNNTGTNVSGFGNTGSQMSGLLNTAKGGSIENHGISGISNLATGGSNIDGRMSGFFNTAVTAAIAGQPIGRLSGYSSGLLNIGTGVAGIFGLGRL
;
A
#
# COMPACT_ATOMS: atom_id res chain seq x y z
N MET A 1 33.20 -20.30 -34.78
CA MET A 1 33.25 -21.17 -33.59
C MET A 1 31.83 -21.66 -33.34
N SER A 2 31.56 -22.96 -33.40
CA SER A 2 30.32 -23.52 -32.85
C SER A 2 30.46 -23.56 -31.33
N TYR A 3 29.46 -23.07 -30.59
CA TYR A 3 29.46 -23.18 -29.13
C TYR A 3 29.26 -24.65 -28.74
N VAL A 4 30.28 -25.25 -28.12
CA VAL A 4 30.18 -26.58 -27.51
C VAL A 4 29.63 -26.38 -26.11
N THR A 5 28.31 -26.54 -25.95
CA THR A 5 27.66 -26.51 -24.64
C THR A 5 27.90 -27.85 -23.93
N ALA A 6 28.82 -27.85 -22.96
CA ALA A 6 28.95 -28.97 -22.03
C ALA A 6 27.89 -28.86 -20.91
N ALA A 7 27.49 -29.99 -20.34
CA ALA A 7 26.61 -30.08 -19.19
C ALA A 7 27.16 -31.15 -18.23
N PRO A 8 28.04 -30.79 -17.28
CA PRO A 8 28.76 -31.76 -16.44
C PRO A 8 27.84 -32.75 -15.71
N ASP A 9 26.71 -32.28 -15.17
CA ASP A 9 25.73 -33.13 -14.47
C ASP A 9 25.17 -34.26 -15.36
N LEU A 10 24.88 -33.94 -16.64
CA LEU A 10 24.38 -34.93 -17.61
C LEU A 10 25.47 -35.92 -18.03
N MET A 11 26.74 -35.49 -18.06
CA MET A 11 27.88 -36.37 -18.33
C MET A 11 28.09 -37.34 -17.15
N ILE A 12 27.98 -36.88 -15.90
CA ILE A 12 28.09 -37.71 -14.69
C ILE A 12 26.91 -38.68 -14.56
N ALA A 13 25.69 -38.24 -14.91
CA ALA A 13 24.54 -39.14 -15.01
C ALA A 13 24.77 -40.25 -16.05
N ALA A 14 25.23 -39.90 -17.25
CA ALA A 14 25.53 -40.87 -18.30
C ALA A 14 26.66 -41.86 -17.90
N VAL A 15 27.68 -41.41 -17.16
CA VAL A 15 28.71 -42.30 -16.58
C VAL A 15 28.09 -43.32 -15.61
N THR A 16 27.09 -42.90 -14.83
CA THR A 16 26.37 -43.76 -13.89
C THR A 16 25.53 -44.81 -14.64
N ASP A 17 24.82 -44.41 -15.69
CA ASP A 17 24.04 -45.31 -16.54
C ASP A 17 24.94 -46.32 -17.28
N LEU A 18 26.09 -45.89 -17.80
CA LEU A 18 27.09 -46.76 -18.45
C LEU A 18 27.63 -47.83 -17.49
N ALA A 19 27.85 -47.49 -16.22
CA ALA A 19 28.28 -48.44 -15.20
C ALA A 19 27.16 -49.44 -14.82
N ALA A 20 25.90 -48.99 -14.79
CA ALA A 20 24.75 -49.88 -14.58
C ALA A 20 24.57 -50.88 -15.73
N ILE A 21 24.72 -50.41 -16.98
CA ILE A 21 24.71 -51.25 -18.19
C ILE A 21 25.84 -52.28 -18.16
N GLU A 22 27.07 -51.88 -17.78
CA GLU A 22 28.21 -52.80 -17.67
C GLU A 22 27.99 -53.88 -16.61
N SER A 23 27.44 -53.52 -15.45
CA SER A 23 27.08 -54.46 -14.39
C SER A 23 26.02 -55.49 -14.84
N ALA A 24 24.98 -55.03 -15.54
CA ALA A 24 23.94 -55.89 -16.08
C ALA A 24 24.49 -56.84 -17.17
N LEU A 25 25.29 -56.33 -18.10
CA LEU A 25 25.95 -57.14 -19.14
C LEU A 25 26.93 -58.15 -18.54
N THR A 26 27.73 -57.77 -17.54
CA THR A 26 28.64 -58.68 -16.82
C THR A 26 27.87 -59.82 -16.18
N THR A 27 26.76 -59.50 -15.51
CA THR A 27 25.89 -60.48 -14.85
C THR A 27 25.26 -61.45 -15.85
N ALA A 28 24.74 -60.94 -16.98
CA ALA A 28 24.14 -61.77 -18.02
C ALA A 28 25.17 -62.68 -18.71
N ASN A 29 26.33 -62.14 -19.07
CA ASN A 29 27.39 -62.89 -19.76
C ASN A 29 28.00 -63.98 -18.86
N THR A 30 28.25 -63.68 -17.59
CA THR A 30 28.76 -64.68 -16.63
C THR A 30 27.73 -65.79 -16.38
N GLY A 31 26.46 -65.46 -16.16
CA GLY A 31 25.38 -66.44 -15.99
C GLY A 31 25.19 -67.36 -17.21
N ALA A 32 25.28 -66.81 -18.43
CA ALA A 32 25.17 -67.60 -19.66
C ALA A 32 26.42 -68.46 -19.98
N SER A 33 27.57 -68.20 -19.35
CA SER A 33 28.85 -68.79 -19.75
C SER A 33 28.88 -70.32 -19.66
N ALA A 34 28.47 -70.91 -18.53
CA ALA A 34 28.52 -72.35 -18.34
C ALA A 34 27.64 -73.12 -19.35
N GLY A 35 26.40 -72.66 -19.57
CA GLY A 35 25.46 -73.29 -20.50
C GLY A 35 25.80 -73.12 -21.99
N THR A 36 26.67 -72.17 -22.34
CA THR A 36 27.06 -71.88 -23.74
C THR A 36 28.47 -72.35 -24.12
N THR A 37 29.37 -72.53 -23.15
CA THR A 37 30.78 -72.92 -23.40
C THR A 37 31.07 -74.40 -23.18
N ALA A 38 30.16 -75.14 -22.53
CA ALA A 38 30.28 -76.55 -22.17
C ALA A 38 29.04 -77.36 -22.59
N VAL A 39 28.61 -77.19 -23.85
CA VAL A 39 27.48 -77.95 -24.42
C VAL A 39 27.89 -79.41 -24.55
N LEU A 40 27.06 -80.32 -24.02
CA LEU A 40 27.27 -81.77 -24.10
C LEU A 40 26.67 -82.34 -25.39
N ALA A 41 27.25 -83.42 -25.89
CA ALA A 41 26.72 -84.20 -27.02
C ALA A 41 25.42 -84.93 -26.60
N ALA A 42 24.39 -84.88 -27.46
CA ALA A 42 23.09 -85.51 -27.18
C ALA A 42 23.12 -87.05 -27.34
N GLY A 43 24.02 -87.56 -28.18
CA GLY A 43 24.34 -88.97 -28.36
C GLY A 43 25.84 -89.20 -28.46
N ALA A 44 26.25 -90.47 -28.52
CA ALA A 44 27.65 -90.89 -28.66
C ALA A 44 28.14 -90.88 -30.13
N ASP A 45 27.36 -90.29 -31.04
CA ASP A 45 27.66 -90.21 -32.47
C ASP A 45 28.49 -88.95 -32.82
N GLU A 46 29.16 -89.01 -33.97
CA GLU A 46 30.06 -87.95 -34.44
C GLU A 46 29.34 -86.62 -34.73
N VAL A 47 28.05 -86.66 -35.10
CA VAL A 47 27.26 -85.44 -35.39
C VAL A 47 26.90 -84.72 -34.10
N SER A 48 26.41 -85.45 -33.09
CA SER A 48 26.19 -84.92 -31.73
C SER A 48 27.46 -84.30 -31.15
N ALA A 49 28.61 -84.94 -31.33
CA ALA A 49 29.91 -84.43 -30.88
C ALA A 49 30.33 -83.16 -31.63
N ALA A 50 30.20 -83.13 -32.96
CA ALA A 50 30.56 -81.98 -33.79
C ALA A 50 29.67 -80.75 -33.50
N VAL A 51 28.36 -80.95 -33.33
CA VAL A 51 27.41 -79.88 -32.99
C VAL A 51 27.71 -79.31 -31.59
N ALA A 52 27.95 -80.17 -30.60
CA ALA A 52 28.34 -79.74 -29.25
C ALA A 52 29.65 -78.94 -29.24
N ALA A 53 30.65 -79.37 -30.02
CA ALA A 53 31.93 -78.68 -30.17
C ALA A 53 31.79 -77.31 -30.87
N LEU A 54 30.92 -77.21 -31.88
CA LEU A 54 30.63 -75.96 -32.59
C LEU A 54 30.00 -74.92 -31.65
N PHE A 55 28.89 -75.25 -30.99
CA PHE A 55 28.22 -74.32 -30.08
C PHE A 55 29.11 -73.92 -28.90
N SER A 56 29.82 -74.88 -28.30
CA SER A 56 30.79 -74.61 -27.22
C SER A 56 31.92 -73.66 -27.66
N THR A 57 32.34 -73.73 -28.91
CA THR A 57 33.38 -72.84 -29.47
C THR A 57 32.83 -71.46 -29.78
N HIS A 58 31.61 -71.38 -30.32
CA HIS A 58 30.92 -70.10 -30.54
C HIS A 58 30.67 -69.37 -29.21
N GLY A 59 30.25 -70.08 -28.16
CA GLY A 59 30.11 -69.51 -26.80
C GLY A 59 31.42 -68.94 -26.27
N ARG A 60 32.56 -69.63 -26.46
CA ARG A 60 33.88 -69.11 -26.06
C ARG A 60 34.29 -67.86 -26.85
N GLN A 61 34.01 -67.83 -28.16
CA GLN A 61 34.26 -66.64 -28.99
C GLN A 61 33.41 -65.45 -28.55
N TYR A 62 32.12 -65.67 -28.25
CA TYR A 62 31.22 -64.66 -27.71
C TYR A 62 31.73 -64.08 -26.37
N GLN A 63 32.17 -64.93 -25.44
CA GLN A 63 32.72 -64.48 -24.14
C GLN A 63 34.02 -63.66 -24.30
N ALA A 64 34.86 -63.98 -25.29
CA ALA A 64 36.05 -63.17 -25.59
C ALA A 64 35.67 -61.79 -26.16
N LEU A 65 34.66 -61.72 -27.02
CA LEU A 65 34.16 -60.48 -27.61
C LEU A 65 33.44 -59.59 -26.59
N SER A 66 32.60 -60.17 -25.71
CA SER A 66 31.93 -59.42 -24.65
C SER A 66 32.94 -58.82 -23.66
N ALA A 67 33.99 -59.56 -23.31
CA ALA A 67 35.11 -59.06 -22.50
C ALA A 67 35.95 -57.97 -23.22
N GLN A 68 35.85 -57.81 -24.54
CA GLN A 68 36.41 -56.66 -25.26
C GLN A 68 35.44 -55.46 -25.24
N ALA A 69 34.14 -55.69 -25.41
CA ALA A 69 33.12 -54.65 -25.36
C ALA A 69 33.03 -53.96 -23.98
N MET A 70 33.10 -54.73 -22.87
CA MET A 70 33.06 -54.16 -21.52
C MET A 70 34.28 -53.26 -21.25
N ARG A 71 35.49 -53.64 -21.70
CA ARG A 71 36.69 -52.78 -21.59
C ARG A 71 36.60 -51.49 -22.42
N PHE A 72 35.84 -51.49 -23.52
CA PHE A 72 35.55 -50.26 -24.27
C PHE A 72 34.59 -49.35 -23.49
N ASN A 73 33.56 -49.92 -22.85
CA ASN A 73 32.60 -49.19 -22.03
C ASN A 73 33.26 -48.48 -20.83
N ASP A 74 34.04 -49.21 -20.04
CA ASP A 74 34.85 -48.69 -18.92
C ASP A 74 35.76 -47.53 -19.36
N HIS A 75 36.47 -47.69 -20.47
CA HIS A 75 37.35 -46.64 -21.01
C HIS A 75 36.57 -45.40 -21.49
N PHE A 76 35.41 -45.58 -22.12
CA PHE A 76 34.53 -44.49 -22.54
C PHE A 76 33.96 -43.72 -21.34
N ALA A 77 33.48 -44.44 -20.32
CA ALA A 77 32.96 -43.84 -19.09
C ALA A 77 34.02 -43.01 -18.34
N ARG A 78 35.27 -43.49 -18.27
CA ARG A 78 36.38 -42.74 -17.65
C ARG A 78 36.71 -41.44 -18.40
N ILE A 79 36.71 -41.46 -19.73
CA ILE A 79 36.94 -40.26 -20.55
C ILE A 79 35.79 -39.26 -20.37
N LEU A 80 34.55 -39.74 -20.31
CA LEU A 80 33.37 -38.89 -20.09
C LEU A 80 33.39 -38.22 -18.70
N ALA A 81 33.78 -38.95 -17.65
CA ALA A 81 33.97 -38.40 -16.31
C ALA A 81 35.07 -37.32 -16.26
N ALA A 82 36.26 -37.62 -16.78
CA ALA A 82 37.37 -36.66 -16.82
C ALA A 82 37.04 -35.40 -17.67
N GLY A 83 36.19 -35.55 -18.69
CA GLY A 83 35.62 -34.42 -19.43
C GLY A 83 34.73 -33.54 -18.56
N ALA A 84 33.79 -34.14 -17.81
CA ALA A 84 32.88 -33.43 -16.92
C ALA A 84 33.63 -32.60 -15.86
N ASP A 85 34.62 -33.23 -15.19
CA ASP A 85 35.49 -32.57 -14.20
C ASP A 85 36.22 -31.35 -14.80
N SER A 86 36.73 -31.50 -16.03
CA SER A 86 37.44 -30.41 -16.72
C SER A 86 36.54 -29.22 -17.07
N TYR A 87 35.25 -29.45 -17.35
CA TYR A 87 34.29 -28.37 -17.61
C TYR A 87 33.86 -27.69 -16.31
N ALA A 88 33.52 -28.43 -15.26
CA ALA A 88 33.15 -27.88 -13.95
C ALA A 88 34.30 -27.07 -13.31
N GLY A 89 35.56 -27.53 -13.50
CA GLY A 89 36.75 -26.79 -13.09
C GLY A 89 36.92 -25.43 -13.80
N ALA A 90 36.55 -25.35 -15.08
CA ALA A 90 36.61 -24.11 -15.86
C ALA A 90 35.55 -23.09 -15.39
N GLU A 91 34.31 -23.52 -15.14
CA GLU A 91 33.24 -22.67 -14.60
C GLU A 91 33.60 -22.10 -13.21
N THR A 92 34.21 -22.93 -12.36
CA THR A 92 34.72 -22.53 -11.05
C THR A 92 35.85 -21.50 -11.15
N ALA A 93 36.71 -21.58 -12.18
CA ALA A 93 37.78 -20.61 -12.40
C ALA A 93 37.25 -19.25 -12.89
N VAL A 94 36.23 -19.25 -13.76
CA VAL A 94 35.63 -18.02 -14.34
C VAL A 94 34.79 -17.25 -13.32
N THR A 95 34.11 -17.94 -12.40
CA THR A 95 33.18 -17.31 -11.43
C THR A 95 33.87 -16.66 -10.23
N ARG A 96 35.01 -17.22 -9.77
CA ARG A 96 35.75 -16.75 -8.58
C ARG A 96 35.99 -15.22 -8.50
N PRO A 97 36.41 -14.51 -9.56
CA PRO A 97 36.65 -13.06 -9.49
C PRO A 97 35.38 -12.23 -9.24
N LEU A 98 34.20 -12.73 -9.61
CA LEU A 98 32.94 -11.99 -9.44
C LEU A 98 32.35 -12.16 -8.03
N GLN A 99 32.71 -13.22 -7.30
CA GLN A 99 32.14 -13.49 -5.96
C GLN A 99 32.42 -12.34 -4.98
N GLY A 100 33.64 -11.78 -4.96
CA GLY A 100 33.96 -10.65 -4.07
C GLY A 100 33.18 -9.36 -4.37
N LEU A 101 32.75 -9.16 -5.63
CA LEU A 101 31.87 -8.05 -6.00
C LEU A 101 30.41 -8.34 -5.63
N LEU A 102 29.95 -9.58 -5.81
CA LEU A 102 28.65 -10.04 -5.33
C LEU A 102 28.53 -9.86 -3.81
N ASP A 103 29.55 -10.25 -3.04
CA ASP A 103 29.58 -10.11 -1.59
C ASP A 103 29.48 -8.63 -1.16
N LEU A 104 30.18 -7.73 -1.85
CA LEU A 104 30.12 -6.29 -1.60
C LEU A 104 28.74 -5.68 -1.91
N VAL A 105 28.12 -6.06 -3.03
CA VAL A 105 26.76 -5.62 -3.40
C VAL A 105 25.71 -6.22 -2.47
N ASN A 106 25.93 -7.43 -1.98
CA ASN A 106 25.03 -8.13 -1.08
C ASN A 106 25.11 -7.64 0.37
N ALA A 107 26.26 -7.17 0.84
CA ALA A 107 26.47 -6.82 2.25
C ALA A 107 25.39 -5.91 2.85
N PRO A 108 24.94 -4.79 2.22
CA PRO A 108 23.87 -3.96 2.76
C PRO A 108 22.54 -4.71 2.92
N PHE A 109 22.21 -5.59 1.97
CA PHE A 109 20.98 -6.38 1.99
C PHE A 109 21.06 -7.54 3.00
N VAL A 110 22.23 -8.17 3.15
CA VAL A 110 22.47 -9.15 4.22
C VAL A 110 22.31 -8.49 5.60
N THR A 111 22.81 -7.26 5.78
CA THR A 111 22.61 -6.49 7.02
C THR A 111 21.16 -6.09 7.26
N LEU A 112 20.42 -5.67 6.21
CA LEU A 112 19.06 -5.14 6.35
C LEU A 112 17.96 -6.23 6.39
N THR A 113 18.16 -7.36 5.69
CA THR A 113 17.13 -8.40 5.47
C THR A 113 17.60 -9.81 5.80
N GLY A 114 18.82 -9.99 6.31
CA GLY A 114 19.44 -11.30 6.57
C GLY A 114 19.77 -12.11 5.31
N ARG A 115 19.63 -11.53 4.10
CA ARG A 115 19.73 -12.25 2.81
C ARG A 115 20.44 -11.42 1.74
N PRO A 116 21.21 -12.04 0.82
CA PRO A 116 21.78 -11.35 -0.33
C PRO A 116 20.69 -10.91 -1.32
N LEU A 117 20.89 -9.75 -1.96
CA LEU A 117 20.09 -9.26 -3.09
C LEU A 117 20.24 -10.17 -4.31
N ILE A 118 21.48 -10.58 -4.59
CA ILE A 118 21.86 -11.39 -5.75
C ILE A 118 22.40 -12.73 -5.24
N GLY A 119 21.62 -13.80 -5.45
CA GLY A 119 21.99 -15.14 -5.03
C GLY A 119 23.14 -15.74 -5.85
N ASN A 120 24.03 -16.48 -5.19
CA ASN A 120 25.19 -17.16 -5.77
C ASN A 120 24.90 -18.61 -6.24
N GLY A 121 23.64 -18.92 -6.54
CA GLY A 121 23.17 -20.28 -6.89
C GLY A 121 23.08 -21.25 -5.69
N ALA A 122 24.10 -21.34 -4.85
CA ALA A 122 24.17 -22.28 -3.72
C ALA A 122 23.06 -22.08 -2.66
N ASN A 123 22.55 -20.87 -2.53
CA ASN A 123 21.53 -20.50 -1.53
C ASN A 123 20.13 -21.13 -1.73
N VAL A 124 19.93 -21.96 -2.77
CA VAL A 124 18.66 -22.69 -3.00
C VAL A 124 18.52 -23.90 -2.07
N SER A 125 19.62 -24.52 -1.64
CA SER A 125 19.60 -25.74 -0.81
C SER A 125 19.64 -25.47 0.70
N ALA A 126 19.89 -24.23 1.12
CA ALA A 126 19.86 -23.84 2.53
C ALA A 126 18.40 -23.71 3.01
N ARG A 127 17.91 -24.72 3.75
CA ARG A 127 16.62 -24.70 4.46
C ARG A 127 16.42 -23.34 5.16
N PRO A 128 15.29 -22.65 4.98
CA PRO A 128 15.08 -21.33 5.57
C PRO A 128 15.28 -21.33 7.09
N GLY A 129 16.18 -20.45 7.56
CA GLY A 129 16.01 -19.78 8.85
C GLY A 129 14.85 -18.77 8.76
N PRO A 130 14.48 -18.12 9.88
CA PRO A 130 13.30 -17.25 9.96
C PRO A 130 13.52 -15.86 9.31
N ALA A 131 13.90 -15.86 8.03
CA ALA A 131 13.46 -14.81 7.13
C ALA A 131 12.04 -15.18 6.68
N ALA A 132 11.12 -14.21 6.76
CA ALA A 132 9.75 -14.34 6.28
C ALA A 132 9.73 -15.00 4.89
N SER A 133 8.84 -15.99 4.71
CA SER A 133 8.77 -16.80 3.51
C SER A 133 8.49 -15.95 2.26
N VAL A 134 8.71 -16.50 1.06
CA VAL A 134 8.27 -15.81 -0.17
C VAL A 134 6.75 -15.60 -0.17
N GLN A 135 5.99 -16.45 0.55
CA GLN A 135 4.57 -16.25 0.86
C GLN A 135 4.30 -14.96 1.64
N GLU A 136 5.15 -14.62 2.62
CA GLU A 136 5.03 -13.43 3.46
C GLU A 136 5.58 -12.16 2.76
N LEU A 137 6.60 -12.28 1.92
CA LEU A 137 7.04 -11.17 1.05
C LEU A 137 5.97 -10.86 -0.02
N LEU A 138 5.32 -11.89 -0.55
CA LEU A 138 4.15 -11.77 -1.43
C LEU A 138 2.88 -11.34 -0.67
N ALA A 139 2.88 -11.41 0.66
CA ALA A 139 1.76 -10.96 1.48
C ALA A 139 1.65 -9.43 1.58
N ASN A 140 2.62 -8.64 1.12
CA ASN A 140 2.40 -7.19 0.90
C ASN A 140 3.24 -6.70 -0.28
N LEU A 141 2.60 -6.50 -1.45
CA LEU A 141 3.23 -5.94 -2.64
C LEU A 141 3.23 -4.40 -2.62
N GLY A 142 4.08 -3.83 -1.77
CA GLY A 142 4.38 -2.40 -1.72
C GLY A 142 4.84 -1.92 -0.35
N LEU A 143 5.17 -0.62 -0.26
CA LEU A 143 5.76 0.00 0.92
C LEU A 143 4.71 0.28 2.01
N GLY A 144 5.14 0.26 3.29
CA GLY A 144 4.33 0.73 4.41
C GLY A 144 2.99 0.02 4.63
N ASN A 145 2.85 -1.24 4.24
CA ASN A 145 1.62 -2.00 4.49
C ASN A 145 1.65 -2.74 5.84
N LYS A 146 0.52 -2.76 6.55
CA LYS A 146 0.32 -3.37 7.87
C LYS A 146 -0.88 -4.32 7.84
N GLY A 147 -0.60 -5.61 7.62
CA GLY A 147 -1.58 -6.68 7.47
C GLY A 147 -1.09 -7.70 6.44
N VAL A 148 -2.00 -8.41 5.73
CA VAL A 148 -1.63 -9.40 4.70
C VAL A 148 -2.45 -9.27 3.40
N SER A 149 -1.87 -9.78 2.31
CA SER A 149 -2.36 -9.75 0.92
C SER A 149 -2.58 -8.35 0.30
N ASN A 150 -1.99 -7.27 0.84
CA ASN A 150 -2.15 -5.94 0.24
C ASN A 150 -1.29 -5.76 -1.02
N VAL A 151 -1.76 -4.93 -1.95
CA VAL A 151 -1.06 -4.53 -3.18
C VAL A 151 -1.15 -3.02 -3.32
N GLY A 152 -0.03 -2.34 -3.59
CA GLY A 152 0.08 -0.90 -3.41
C GLY A 152 0.63 -0.57 -2.01
N ASN A 153 0.48 0.67 -1.53
CA ASN A 153 1.34 1.19 -0.44
C ASN A 153 0.55 1.88 0.70
N GLY A 154 1.00 1.74 1.95
CA GLY A 154 0.46 2.51 3.07
C GLY A 154 -0.88 2.01 3.63
N ASN A 155 -1.26 0.75 3.40
CA ASN A 155 -2.55 0.20 3.85
C ASN A 155 -2.48 -0.42 5.25
N THR A 156 -3.53 -0.26 6.05
CA THR A 156 -3.73 -0.91 7.37
C THR A 156 -4.93 -1.84 7.29
N GLY A 157 -4.70 -3.16 7.37
CA GLY A 157 -5.70 -4.20 7.12
C GLY A 157 -5.25 -5.12 5.99
N ASN A 158 -6.18 -5.86 5.38
CA ASN A 158 -5.85 -7.02 4.55
C ASN A 158 -6.49 -6.99 3.16
N SER A 159 -5.80 -7.58 2.17
CA SER A 159 -6.31 -7.75 0.79
C SER A 159 -6.70 -6.45 0.07
N ASN A 160 -6.17 -5.30 0.47
CA ASN A 160 -6.45 -4.02 -0.19
C ASN A 160 -5.63 -3.88 -1.48
N PHE A 161 -6.20 -3.28 -2.51
CA PHE A 161 -5.54 -2.94 -3.77
C PHE A 161 -5.52 -1.42 -3.97
N GLY A 162 -4.39 -0.78 -3.72
CA GLY A 162 -4.17 0.66 -3.83
C GLY A 162 -3.46 1.22 -2.60
N SER A 163 -3.83 2.41 -2.12
CA SER A 163 -3.02 3.12 -1.12
C SER A 163 -3.80 3.84 -0.02
N GLY A 164 -3.26 3.81 1.20
CA GLY A 164 -3.81 4.56 2.33
C GLY A 164 -5.16 4.08 2.83
N ASN A 165 -5.53 2.81 2.63
CA ASN A 165 -6.79 2.27 3.13
C ASN A 165 -6.67 1.81 4.59
N ILE A 166 -7.73 1.97 5.39
CA ILE A 166 -7.95 1.31 6.68
C ILE A 166 -9.08 0.29 6.53
N GLY A 167 -8.84 -0.96 6.91
CA GLY A 167 -9.81 -2.07 6.79
C GLY A 167 -9.42 -3.06 5.69
N ASP A 168 -10.36 -3.92 5.31
CA ASP A 168 -10.09 -5.08 4.45
C ASP A 168 -10.72 -4.95 3.05
N GLN A 169 -10.07 -5.55 2.04
CA GLN A 169 -10.61 -5.76 0.68
C GLN A 169 -10.96 -4.48 -0.11
N ASN A 170 -10.47 -3.30 0.28
CA ASN A 170 -10.73 -2.06 -0.45
C ASN A 170 -9.92 -2.00 -1.75
N ILE A 171 -10.51 -1.46 -2.82
CA ILE A 171 -9.88 -1.23 -4.12
C ILE A 171 -9.90 0.27 -4.40
N GLY A 172 -8.72 0.87 -4.62
CA GLY A 172 -8.48 2.31 -4.69
C GLY A 172 -7.79 2.83 -3.44
N GLY A 173 -8.08 4.06 -2.98
CA GLY A 173 -7.26 4.68 -1.93
C GLY A 173 -7.97 5.65 -1.00
N GLY A 174 -7.46 5.73 0.23
CA GLY A 174 -8.04 6.55 1.30
C GLY A 174 -9.45 6.12 1.70
N ASN A 175 -9.73 4.82 1.75
CA ASN A 175 -11.00 4.30 2.27
C ASN A 175 -10.85 3.89 3.76
N THR A 176 -11.92 4.02 4.56
CA THR A 176 -11.97 3.55 5.96
C THR A 176 -13.17 2.62 6.13
N GLY A 177 -12.93 1.33 6.28
CA GLY A 177 -13.94 0.27 6.34
C GLY A 177 -13.63 -0.82 5.31
N ASN A 178 -14.63 -1.62 4.91
CA ASN A 178 -14.36 -2.88 4.21
C ASN A 178 -14.98 -2.94 2.80
N ALA A 179 -14.27 -3.55 1.85
CA ALA A 179 -14.74 -3.87 0.50
C ALA A 179 -15.27 -2.67 -0.32
N ASN A 180 -14.74 -1.46 -0.10
CA ASN A 180 -15.07 -0.29 -0.92
C ASN A 180 -14.33 -0.32 -2.27
N LEU A 181 -14.98 0.15 -3.34
CA LEU A 181 -14.37 0.30 -4.67
C LEU A 181 -14.38 1.78 -5.08
N GLY A 182 -13.22 2.42 -4.93
CA GLY A 182 -12.94 3.81 -5.29
C GLY A 182 -12.10 4.52 -4.21
N SER A 183 -12.45 5.74 -3.83
CA SER A 183 -11.58 6.53 -2.93
C SER A 183 -12.35 7.38 -1.94
N GLY A 184 -11.77 7.62 -0.76
CA GLY A 184 -12.36 8.53 0.20
C GLY A 184 -13.67 8.03 0.82
N ASN A 185 -13.98 6.73 0.83
CA ASN A 185 -15.23 6.19 1.39
C ASN A 185 -15.08 5.76 2.86
N THR A 186 -15.97 6.24 3.73
CA THR A 186 -16.08 5.85 5.15
C THR A 186 -17.27 4.90 5.35
N GLY A 187 -17.01 3.67 5.80
CA GLY A 187 -17.97 2.57 5.86
C GLY A 187 -17.63 1.47 4.86
N SER A 188 -18.58 0.64 4.47
CA SER A 188 -18.31 -0.61 3.75
C SER A 188 -19.08 -0.78 2.45
N ARG A 189 -18.52 -1.55 1.50
CA ARG A 189 -19.17 -1.94 0.23
C ARG A 189 -19.61 -0.77 -0.66
N ASN A 190 -19.08 0.44 -0.43
CA ASN A 190 -19.40 1.61 -1.26
C ASN A 190 -18.69 1.54 -2.62
N PHE A 191 -19.36 1.97 -3.67
CA PHE A 191 -18.79 2.15 -5.02
C PHE A 191 -18.71 3.65 -5.34
N GLY A 192 -17.56 4.14 -5.81
CA GLY A 192 -17.35 5.55 -6.15
C GLY A 192 -16.50 6.29 -5.13
N SER A 193 -16.83 7.54 -4.76
CA SER A 193 -15.93 8.30 -3.88
C SER A 193 -16.59 9.29 -2.93
N GLY A 194 -15.96 9.49 -1.77
CA GLY A 194 -16.43 10.43 -0.76
C GLY A 194 -17.73 10.04 -0.09
N ASN A 195 -18.10 8.75 -0.04
CA ASN A 195 -19.33 8.32 0.62
C ASN A 195 -19.11 8.11 2.14
N VAL A 196 -20.16 8.29 2.95
CA VAL A 196 -20.24 7.91 4.37
C VAL A 196 -21.41 6.95 4.54
N GLY A 197 -21.19 5.82 5.19
CA GLY A 197 -22.18 4.75 5.37
C GLY A 197 -21.81 3.48 4.61
N ASP A 198 -22.74 2.55 4.48
CA ASP A 198 -22.54 1.26 3.81
C ASP A 198 -23.39 1.17 2.53
N ASP A 199 -22.89 0.48 1.51
CA ASP A 199 -23.62 0.17 0.25
C ASP A 199 -24.01 1.37 -0.64
N ASN A 200 -23.39 2.54 -0.48
CA ASN A 200 -23.64 3.70 -1.36
C ASN A 200 -22.97 3.51 -2.74
N ILE A 201 -23.62 3.99 -3.81
CA ILE A 201 -23.10 3.95 -5.19
C ILE A 201 -23.05 5.38 -5.75
N GLY A 202 -21.86 5.88 -6.04
CA GLY A 202 -21.62 7.19 -6.65
C GLY A 202 -20.77 8.10 -5.78
N PHE A 203 -21.14 9.38 -5.65
CA PHE A 203 -20.26 10.41 -5.08
C PHE A 203 -20.91 11.20 -3.94
N GLY A 204 -20.16 11.37 -2.85
CA GLY A 204 -20.55 12.32 -1.81
C GLY A 204 -21.87 12.00 -1.13
N ASN A 205 -22.27 10.74 -0.97
CA ASN A 205 -23.50 10.38 -0.25
C ASN A 205 -23.23 10.22 1.27
N VAL A 206 -24.19 10.57 2.12
CA VAL A 206 -24.12 10.40 3.60
C VAL A 206 -25.30 9.58 4.07
N GLY A 207 -25.01 8.39 4.57
CA GLY A 207 -25.94 7.52 5.26
C GLY A 207 -26.24 7.96 6.69
N THR A 208 -27.49 7.80 7.13
CA THR A 208 -27.92 8.03 8.52
C THR A 208 -28.23 6.72 9.23
N ASN A 209 -27.20 6.13 9.85
CA ASN A 209 -27.34 4.93 10.67
C ASN A 209 -27.49 5.28 12.15
N LEU A 210 -28.69 5.05 12.70
CA LEU A 210 -28.93 5.09 14.15
C LEU A 210 -29.11 3.68 14.76
N TYR A 211 -29.49 2.68 13.94
CA TYR A 211 -29.79 1.31 14.39
C TYR A 211 -29.21 0.17 13.51
N GLY A 212 -28.44 0.49 12.46
CA GLY A 212 -27.56 -0.46 11.76
C GLY A 212 -28.07 -1.02 10.43
N ALA A 213 -27.13 -1.57 9.65
CA ALA A 213 -27.31 -2.35 8.42
C ALA A 213 -28.12 -1.68 7.29
N GLY A 214 -27.56 -0.63 6.71
CA GLY A 214 -27.95 -0.14 5.38
C GLY A 214 -27.44 1.27 5.08
N THR A 215 -27.29 1.64 3.80
CA THR A 215 -27.48 2.99 3.24
C THR A 215 -27.30 3.00 1.71
N HIS A 216 -28.27 2.42 0.99
CA HIS A 216 -28.18 2.18 -0.45
C HIS A 216 -28.44 3.44 -1.31
N ASN A 217 -27.78 4.57 -1.03
CA ASN A 217 -27.92 5.77 -1.84
C ASN A 217 -27.22 5.57 -3.19
N VAL A 218 -27.92 5.87 -4.29
CA VAL A 218 -27.40 5.72 -5.66
C VAL A 218 -27.41 7.08 -6.37
N GLY A 219 -26.24 7.63 -6.65
CA GLY A 219 -26.05 8.88 -7.38
C GLY A 219 -25.10 9.84 -6.67
N LEU A 220 -25.43 11.13 -6.66
CA LEU A 220 -24.55 12.17 -6.14
C LEU A 220 -25.21 13.00 -5.04
N GLY A 221 -24.49 13.22 -3.94
CA GLY A 221 -24.86 14.22 -2.95
C GLY A 221 -26.12 13.92 -2.15
N ASN A 222 -26.47 12.66 -1.90
CA ASN A 222 -27.68 12.31 -1.14
C ASN A 222 -27.38 12.14 0.36
N THR A 223 -28.10 12.84 1.24
CA THR A 223 -28.11 12.65 2.70
C THR A 223 -29.33 11.84 3.13
N GLY A 224 -29.12 10.82 3.96
CA GLY A 224 -30.13 9.88 4.44
C GLY A 224 -29.95 8.50 3.81
N ASN A 225 -31.03 7.72 3.70
CA ASN A 225 -30.96 6.31 3.36
C ASN A 225 -31.76 6.00 2.07
N ASP A 226 -31.25 5.10 1.24
CA ASP A 226 -31.95 4.51 0.07
C ASP A 226 -32.47 5.53 -0.98
N ASN A 227 -31.83 6.70 -1.09
CA ASN A 227 -32.17 7.70 -2.11
C ASN A 227 -31.56 7.35 -3.47
N ILE A 228 -32.24 7.70 -4.56
CA ILE A 228 -31.75 7.48 -5.93
C ILE A 228 -31.80 8.79 -6.72
N GLY A 229 -30.64 9.35 -7.03
CA GLY A 229 -30.47 10.52 -7.90
C GLY A 229 -29.50 11.56 -7.33
N LEU A 230 -29.91 12.83 -7.34
CA LEU A 230 -29.06 13.98 -7.08
C LEU A 230 -29.55 14.78 -5.86
N GLY A 231 -28.69 15.06 -4.90
CA GLY A 231 -28.96 16.09 -3.88
C GLY A 231 -30.17 15.83 -2.99
N ASN A 232 -30.59 14.59 -2.75
CA ASN A 232 -31.76 14.32 -1.89
C ASN A 232 -31.39 14.40 -0.40
N SER A 233 -32.34 14.76 0.47
CA SER A 233 -32.14 15.02 1.90
C SER A 233 -33.26 14.39 2.74
N GLY A 234 -33.07 13.15 3.17
CA GLY A 234 -34.04 12.31 3.89
C GLY A 234 -34.00 10.89 3.33
N ASN A 235 -35.07 10.09 3.45
CA ASN A 235 -35.03 8.68 3.10
C ASN A 235 -35.90 8.30 1.90
N GLY A 236 -35.42 7.39 1.05
CA GLY A 236 -36.19 6.74 -0.01
C GLY A 236 -36.65 7.64 -1.15
N ASN A 237 -36.05 8.83 -1.33
CA ASN A 237 -36.42 9.75 -2.41
C ASN A 237 -35.85 9.28 -3.77
N ARG A 238 -36.57 9.54 -4.86
CA ARG A 238 -36.12 9.22 -6.23
C ARG A 238 -36.21 10.42 -7.15
N GLY A 239 -35.05 10.96 -7.55
CA GLY A 239 -34.90 12.09 -8.47
C GLY A 239 -33.92 13.13 -7.93
N GLY A 240 -34.22 14.42 -8.10
CA GLY A 240 -33.27 15.51 -7.86
C GLY A 240 -33.74 16.56 -6.85
N GLY A 241 -32.98 16.84 -5.80
CA GLY A 241 -33.29 17.91 -4.85
C GLY A 241 -34.64 17.72 -4.17
N ASN A 242 -34.79 16.65 -3.38
CA ASN A 242 -35.97 16.44 -2.55
C ASN A 242 -35.59 16.50 -1.05
N THR A 243 -36.33 17.25 -0.24
CA THR A 243 -36.15 17.37 1.22
C THR A 243 -37.30 16.67 1.93
N GLY A 244 -37.02 15.66 2.75
CA GLY A 244 -38.01 14.80 3.42
C GLY A 244 -37.96 13.38 2.86
N ASN A 245 -39.05 12.61 2.92
CA ASN A 245 -39.02 11.16 2.65
C ASN A 245 -39.95 10.71 1.52
N PHE A 246 -39.52 9.67 0.79
CA PHE A 246 -40.29 8.97 -0.25
C PHE A 246 -40.85 9.85 -1.38
N ASN A 247 -40.26 11.01 -1.64
CA ASN A 247 -40.66 11.86 -2.75
C ASN A 247 -40.13 11.28 -4.09
N THR A 248 -40.91 11.38 -5.16
CA THR A 248 -40.52 10.95 -6.50
C THR A 248 -40.65 12.10 -7.49
N GLY A 249 -39.55 12.46 -8.15
CA GLY A 249 -39.44 13.64 -9.02
C GLY A 249 -38.39 14.61 -8.48
N ALA A 250 -38.60 15.93 -8.60
CA ALA A 250 -37.56 16.90 -8.26
C ALA A 250 -38.06 18.21 -7.65
N GLY A 251 -37.28 18.79 -6.73
CA GLY A 251 -37.66 20.01 -6.02
C GLY A 251 -38.88 19.80 -5.11
N ASN A 252 -38.97 18.72 -4.34
CA ASN A 252 -40.09 18.52 -3.40
C ASN A 252 -39.65 18.69 -1.93
N THR A 253 -40.49 19.32 -1.11
CA THR A 253 -40.28 19.50 0.34
C THR A 253 -41.42 18.84 1.11
N GLY A 254 -41.10 17.93 2.04
CA GLY A 254 -42.04 17.13 2.82
C GLY A 254 -42.03 15.66 2.38
N ASN A 255 -43.15 14.94 2.48
CA ASN A 255 -43.15 13.48 2.32
C ASN A 255 -44.14 12.96 1.27
N ASN A 256 -43.79 11.85 0.62
CA ASN A 256 -44.63 11.12 -0.35
C ASN A 256 -45.13 11.98 -1.54
N ASN A 257 -44.45 13.07 -1.90
CA ASN A 257 -44.87 13.88 -3.04
C ASN A 257 -44.41 13.25 -4.37
N ILE A 258 -45.24 13.36 -5.40
CA ILE A 258 -44.95 12.86 -6.75
C ILE A 258 -45.02 14.03 -7.74
N GLY A 259 -43.94 14.26 -8.49
CA GLY A 259 -43.82 15.34 -9.46
C GLY A 259 -42.79 16.39 -9.07
N PHE A 260 -43.08 17.67 -9.30
CA PHE A 260 -42.09 18.73 -9.30
C PHE A 260 -42.45 19.92 -8.42
N GLY A 261 -41.50 20.48 -7.66
CA GLY A 261 -41.73 21.77 -7.01
C GLY A 261 -42.79 21.77 -5.91
N ASN A 262 -43.16 20.64 -5.29
CA ASN A 262 -44.27 20.58 -4.32
C ASN A 262 -43.79 20.78 -2.86
N SER A 263 -44.60 21.43 -2.02
CA SER A 263 -44.30 21.67 -0.60
C SER A 263 -45.44 21.23 0.31
N GLY A 264 -45.16 20.26 1.17
CA GLY A 264 -46.09 19.58 2.08
C GLY A 264 -46.09 18.07 1.82
N ASN A 265 -47.22 17.38 1.97
CA ASN A 265 -47.23 15.91 1.98
C ASN A 265 -48.28 15.28 1.06
N ASN A 266 -47.95 14.14 0.45
CA ASN A 266 -48.84 13.34 -0.40
C ASN A 266 -49.42 14.11 -1.62
N ASN A 267 -48.71 15.12 -2.13
CA ASN A 267 -49.17 15.88 -3.30
C ASN A 267 -48.74 15.18 -4.60
N ILE A 268 -49.58 15.21 -5.64
CA ILE A 268 -49.29 14.63 -6.96
C ILE A 268 -49.43 15.72 -8.03
N GLY A 269 -48.32 16.33 -8.45
CA GLY A 269 -48.41 17.48 -9.34
C GLY A 269 -47.18 18.35 -9.45
N ILE A 270 -47.41 19.62 -9.79
CA ILE A 270 -46.36 20.63 -9.99
C ILE A 270 -46.66 21.91 -9.20
N GLY A 271 -45.71 22.35 -8.38
CA GLY A 271 -45.77 23.65 -7.66
C GLY A 271 -46.78 23.70 -6.51
N LEU A 272 -47.33 22.56 -6.07
CA LEU A 272 -48.43 22.51 -5.10
C LEU A 272 -47.96 22.89 -3.68
N THR A 273 -48.79 23.57 -2.90
CA THR A 273 -48.46 24.03 -1.54
C THR A 273 -49.57 23.64 -0.57
N GLY A 274 -49.30 22.66 0.29
CA GLY A 274 -50.25 22.06 1.23
C GLY A 274 -50.12 20.53 1.27
N ASN A 275 -51.17 19.84 1.71
CA ASN A 275 -51.19 18.37 1.74
C ASN A 275 -52.28 17.81 0.82
N ASN A 276 -52.05 16.61 0.28
CA ASN A 276 -53.02 15.81 -0.47
C ASN A 276 -53.61 16.49 -1.72
N GLN A 277 -52.88 17.44 -2.32
CA GLN A 277 -53.31 18.15 -3.53
C GLN A 277 -52.92 17.38 -4.81
N VAL A 278 -53.70 17.56 -5.87
CA VAL A 278 -53.42 17.02 -7.21
C VAL A 278 -53.61 18.11 -8.26
N GLY A 279 -52.64 18.30 -9.17
CA GLY A 279 -52.75 19.31 -10.24
C GLY A 279 -51.46 20.10 -10.53
N ILE A 280 -51.60 21.31 -11.06
CA ILE A 280 -50.49 22.19 -11.45
C ILE A 280 -50.77 23.61 -10.94
N ASN A 281 -49.83 24.19 -10.19
CA ASN A 281 -49.90 25.57 -9.71
C ASN A 281 -49.31 26.56 -10.73
N LEU A 282 -50.15 27.07 -11.63
CA LEU A 282 -49.75 28.11 -12.59
C LEU A 282 -49.51 29.48 -11.93
N ALA A 283 -50.10 29.75 -10.75
CA ALA A 283 -50.00 31.05 -10.08
C ALA A 283 -48.61 31.29 -9.44
N GLY A 284 -47.94 30.23 -9.00
CA GLY A 284 -46.59 30.29 -8.39
C GLY A 284 -45.41 30.20 -9.37
N LEU A 285 -45.66 30.33 -10.69
CA LEU A 285 -44.67 29.99 -11.74
C LEU A 285 -44.06 28.58 -11.53
N LEU A 286 -44.90 27.60 -11.16
CA LEU A 286 -44.51 26.22 -10.85
C LEU A 286 -43.61 26.04 -9.61
N ASN A 287 -43.42 27.08 -8.77
CA ASN A 287 -42.79 26.96 -7.45
C ASN A 287 -43.85 26.79 -6.34
N SER A 288 -43.44 26.24 -5.19
CA SER A 288 -44.25 26.16 -3.96
C SER A 288 -43.56 26.83 -2.78
N GLY A 289 -44.31 27.16 -1.73
CA GLY A 289 -43.80 27.91 -0.57
C GLY A 289 -43.61 29.40 -0.88
N SER A 290 -42.52 30.02 -0.44
CA SER A 290 -42.36 31.50 -0.46
C SER A 290 -40.95 31.99 -0.76
N GLY A 291 -40.83 33.17 -1.38
CA GLY A 291 -39.54 33.82 -1.67
C GLY A 291 -38.66 33.13 -2.71
N ASN A 292 -39.15 32.07 -3.36
CA ASN A 292 -38.38 31.32 -4.36
C ASN A 292 -38.32 32.06 -5.71
N ILE A 293 -37.19 31.98 -6.40
CA ILE A 293 -36.93 32.62 -7.70
C ILE A 293 -36.50 31.54 -8.70
N GLY A 294 -37.14 31.49 -9.87
CA GLY A 294 -36.89 30.50 -10.91
C GLY A 294 -38.07 29.54 -11.09
N LEU A 295 -37.82 28.24 -11.27
CA LEU A 295 -38.85 27.25 -11.60
C LEU A 295 -38.72 25.98 -10.76
N GLY A 296 -39.87 25.42 -10.35
CA GLY A 296 -39.93 24.09 -9.72
C GLY A 296 -39.28 23.99 -8.34
N ASN A 297 -39.00 25.11 -7.66
CA ASN A 297 -38.42 25.09 -6.31
C ASN A 297 -39.51 24.93 -5.24
N SER A 298 -39.16 24.32 -4.10
CA SER A 298 -40.06 24.11 -2.96
C SER A 298 -39.46 24.57 -1.63
N GLY A 299 -40.31 25.08 -0.74
CA GLY A 299 -39.88 25.61 0.56
C GLY A 299 -39.62 27.12 0.48
N THR A 300 -38.46 27.60 0.96
CA THR A 300 -38.25 29.05 1.19
C THR A 300 -36.95 29.62 0.61
N ASN A 301 -37.04 30.78 -0.03
CA ASN A 301 -35.90 31.62 -0.45
C ASN A 301 -34.84 30.92 -1.34
N ASN A 302 -35.24 29.91 -2.11
CA ASN A 302 -34.35 29.21 -3.05
C ASN A 302 -34.29 29.94 -4.40
N ILE A 303 -33.14 29.90 -5.08
CA ILE A 303 -32.92 30.54 -6.39
C ILE A 303 -32.43 29.50 -7.41
N GLY A 304 -33.14 29.35 -8.53
CA GLY A 304 -32.75 28.49 -9.65
C GLY A 304 -33.80 27.45 -10.00
N LEU A 305 -33.40 26.18 -10.12
CA LEU A 305 -34.22 25.09 -10.66
C LEU A 305 -34.32 23.90 -9.69
N PHE A 306 -35.53 23.50 -9.34
CA PHE A 306 -35.80 22.26 -8.59
C PHE A 306 -35.01 22.10 -7.28
N ASN A 307 -34.75 23.20 -6.56
CA ASN A 307 -34.17 23.14 -5.22
C ASN A 307 -35.28 22.97 -4.16
N SER A 308 -34.98 22.27 -3.07
CA SER A 308 -35.92 21.99 -1.98
C SER A 308 -35.39 22.44 -0.61
N GLY A 309 -36.28 22.71 0.33
CA GLY A 309 -35.91 23.21 1.66
C GLY A 309 -35.69 24.72 1.66
N SER A 310 -34.56 25.21 2.19
CA SER A 310 -34.40 26.64 2.50
C SER A 310 -33.07 27.25 2.05
N GLY A 311 -33.17 28.32 1.25
CA GLY A 311 -32.08 29.25 0.94
C GLY A 311 -31.10 28.80 -0.14
N ASN A 312 -31.35 27.69 -0.84
CA ASN A 312 -30.39 27.09 -1.75
C ASN A 312 -30.34 27.81 -3.12
N VAL A 313 -29.17 27.81 -3.76
CA VAL A 313 -28.93 28.47 -5.05
C VAL A 313 -28.36 27.48 -6.07
N GLY A 314 -28.99 27.38 -7.24
CA GLY A 314 -28.54 26.55 -8.36
C GLY A 314 -29.57 25.49 -8.75
N ILE A 315 -29.18 24.22 -8.80
CA ILE A 315 -30.00 23.13 -9.36
C ILE A 315 -30.02 21.89 -8.44
N PHE A 316 -31.20 21.33 -8.16
CA PHE A 316 -31.38 20.09 -7.38
C PHE A 316 -30.74 20.08 -5.98
N ASN A 317 -30.49 21.23 -5.36
CA ASN A 317 -29.97 21.26 -3.98
C ASN A 317 -31.10 21.07 -2.98
N ALA A 318 -30.86 20.32 -1.89
CA ALA A 318 -31.81 20.10 -0.80
C ALA A 318 -31.25 20.53 0.56
N GLY A 319 -32.08 20.42 1.60
CA GLY A 319 -31.72 20.72 2.99
C GLY A 319 -32.03 22.16 3.42
N SER A 320 -31.59 22.48 4.64
CA SER A 320 -32.02 23.66 5.40
C SER A 320 -30.85 24.44 6.01
N ASN A 321 -31.00 25.76 6.06
CA ASN A 321 -29.99 26.70 6.55
C ASN A 321 -29.57 26.47 8.02
N LEU A 322 -28.26 26.54 8.29
CA LEU A 322 -27.63 26.51 9.62
C LEU A 322 -27.86 27.83 10.40
N GLY A 323 -29.09 28.03 10.89
CA GLY A 323 -29.37 28.88 12.04
C GLY A 323 -29.09 30.40 11.90
N GLN A 324 -30.13 31.15 11.51
CA GLN A 324 -30.32 32.56 11.87
C GLN A 324 -29.35 33.63 11.30
N LEU A 325 -29.10 33.62 9.98
CA LEU A 325 -28.74 34.85 9.26
C LEU A 325 -29.73 35.12 8.10
N PRO A 326 -30.63 36.12 8.22
CA PRO A 326 -31.56 36.50 7.15
C PRO A 326 -30.82 36.91 5.87
N GLY A 327 -31.27 36.38 4.72
CA GLY A 327 -30.67 36.68 3.41
C GLY A 327 -29.42 35.88 3.05
N VAL A 328 -28.90 35.01 3.93
CA VAL A 328 -27.77 34.13 3.62
C VAL A 328 -28.25 32.86 2.92
N HIS A 329 -27.61 32.53 1.80
CA HIS A 329 -27.88 31.31 1.04
C HIS A 329 -27.27 30.07 1.71
N ASN A 330 -27.94 28.93 1.54
CA ASN A 330 -27.56 27.66 2.18
C ASN A 330 -26.54 26.89 1.34
N ASN A 331 -26.99 26.08 0.38
CA ASN A 331 -26.11 25.41 -0.57
C ASN A 331 -26.03 26.20 -1.88
N PHE A 332 -24.88 26.20 -2.56
CA PHE A 332 -24.66 26.83 -3.86
C PHE A 332 -24.10 25.83 -4.87
N GLY A 333 -24.77 25.64 -6.01
CA GLY A 333 -24.31 24.81 -7.12
C GLY A 333 -25.30 23.72 -7.52
N ILE A 334 -24.86 22.47 -7.65
CA ILE A 334 -25.67 21.38 -8.21
C ILE A 334 -25.73 20.17 -7.27
N GLY A 335 -26.93 19.74 -6.89
CA GLY A 335 -27.15 18.45 -6.24
C GLY A 335 -26.49 18.31 -4.87
N ASN A 336 -26.28 19.41 -4.13
CA ASN A 336 -25.77 19.34 -2.76
C ASN A 336 -26.94 19.16 -1.77
N SER A 337 -26.72 18.44 -0.67
CA SER A 337 -27.72 18.32 0.41
C SER A 337 -27.16 18.55 1.81
N GLY A 338 -28.03 18.98 2.72
CA GLY A 338 -27.62 19.47 4.03
C GLY A 338 -27.48 21.00 3.99
N ALA A 339 -26.31 21.54 4.37
CA ALA A 339 -26.13 22.97 4.58
C ALA A 339 -24.78 23.55 4.14
N GLY A 340 -24.78 24.85 3.85
CA GLY A 340 -23.58 25.68 3.68
C GLY A 340 -22.61 25.29 2.55
N SER A 341 -22.95 24.33 1.68
CA SER A 341 -21.98 23.67 0.80
C SER A 341 -21.94 24.28 -0.61
N PHE A 342 -20.73 24.41 -1.17
CA PHE A 342 -20.47 25.00 -2.48
C PHE A 342 -19.94 23.96 -3.48
N GLY A 343 -20.55 23.88 -4.66
CA GLY A 343 -20.08 23.06 -5.78
C GLY A 343 -21.08 21.98 -6.19
N ILE A 344 -20.64 20.73 -6.35
CA ILE A 344 -21.44 19.65 -6.97
C ILE A 344 -21.49 18.41 -6.06
N GLY A 345 -22.69 17.94 -5.73
CA GLY A 345 -22.89 16.62 -5.12
C GLY A 345 -22.31 16.45 -3.71
N ASN A 346 -22.17 17.53 -2.93
CA ASN A 346 -21.66 17.46 -1.57
C ASN A 346 -22.78 17.22 -0.54
N THR A 347 -22.47 16.56 0.58
CA THR A 347 -23.42 16.24 1.66
C THR A 347 -22.92 16.67 3.03
N GLY A 348 -23.84 17.09 3.90
CA GLY A 348 -23.55 17.46 5.28
C GLY A 348 -23.46 18.96 5.47
N ALA A 349 -22.31 19.51 5.87
CA ALA A 349 -22.15 20.93 6.20
C ALA A 349 -20.87 21.55 5.62
N LEU A 350 -21.00 22.73 5.01
CA LEU A 350 -19.88 23.63 4.69
C LEU A 350 -18.79 23.03 3.77
N ASN A 351 -19.12 22.03 2.95
CA ASN A 351 -18.15 21.40 2.05
C ASN A 351 -17.97 22.21 0.76
N THR A 352 -16.76 22.23 0.20
CA THR A 352 -16.43 22.97 -1.03
C THR A 352 -15.82 22.06 -2.09
N GLY A 353 -16.41 22.00 -3.28
CA GLY A 353 -15.89 21.23 -4.41
C GLY A 353 -16.87 20.18 -4.92
N ILE A 354 -16.41 18.93 -5.11
CA ILE A 354 -17.18 17.88 -5.78
C ILE A 354 -17.24 16.61 -4.92
N GLY A 355 -18.45 16.11 -4.64
CA GLY A 355 -18.66 14.77 -4.10
C GLY A 355 -18.10 14.55 -2.69
N ASN A 356 -18.00 15.60 -1.86
CA ASN A 356 -17.49 15.47 -0.49
C ASN A 356 -18.63 15.23 0.51
N ALA A 357 -18.38 14.42 1.54
CA ALA A 357 -19.35 14.06 2.57
C ALA A 357 -18.90 14.42 3.99
N GLY A 358 -19.82 14.95 4.79
CA GLY A 358 -19.57 15.31 6.18
C GLY A 358 -19.38 16.81 6.34
N ILE A 359 -18.31 17.27 6.98
CA ILE A 359 -18.20 18.64 7.52
C ILE A 359 -16.91 19.35 7.07
N VAL A 360 -17.03 20.52 6.41
CA VAL A 360 -15.90 21.43 6.10
C VAL A 360 -14.78 20.76 5.26
N ASN A 361 -15.13 19.82 4.39
CA ASN A 361 -14.17 19.21 3.46
C ASN A 361 -14.01 20.06 2.20
N THR A 362 -12.79 20.15 1.65
CA THR A 362 -12.48 20.92 0.43
C THR A 362 -11.79 20.06 -0.62
N GLY A 363 -12.32 20.01 -1.84
CA GLY A 363 -11.73 19.33 -2.99
C GLY A 363 -12.66 18.28 -3.60
N PHE A 364 -12.15 17.06 -3.82
CA PHE A 364 -12.89 15.97 -4.50
C PHE A 364 -13.03 14.72 -3.63
N GLY A 365 -14.25 14.22 -3.45
CA GLY A 365 -14.47 12.86 -2.98
C GLY A 365 -13.94 12.55 -1.57
N ASN A 366 -13.81 13.55 -0.69
CA ASN A 366 -13.39 13.33 0.70
C ASN A 366 -14.59 12.97 1.58
N SER A 367 -14.40 12.19 2.64
CA SER A 367 -15.45 11.92 3.63
C SER A 367 -14.98 12.11 5.08
N GLY A 368 -15.90 12.56 5.94
CA GLY A 368 -15.62 12.89 7.33
C GLY A 368 -15.51 14.39 7.53
N SER A 369 -14.46 14.88 8.19
CA SER A 369 -14.41 16.28 8.67
C SER A 369 -13.09 17.00 8.41
N TYR A 370 -13.14 18.24 7.92
CA TYR A 370 -11.99 19.15 7.74
C TYR A 370 -10.89 18.62 6.79
N ASN A 371 -11.21 17.69 5.88
CA ASN A 371 -10.23 17.14 4.95
C ASN A 371 -10.05 18.04 3.72
N THR A 372 -8.82 18.20 3.23
CA THR A 372 -8.50 19.01 2.04
C THR A 372 -7.75 18.20 1.00
N GLY A 373 -8.24 18.19 -0.24
CA GLY A 373 -7.60 17.52 -1.38
C GLY A 373 -8.52 16.48 -2.03
N ILE A 374 -8.01 15.26 -2.27
CA ILE A 374 -8.72 14.21 -3.02
C ILE A 374 -8.80 12.91 -2.23
N GLY A 375 -10.02 12.39 -2.05
CA GLY A 375 -10.23 10.99 -1.65
C GLY A 375 -9.74 10.63 -0.25
N ASN A 376 -9.74 11.57 0.70
CA ASN A 376 -9.34 11.31 2.09
C ASN A 376 -10.54 10.89 2.96
N THR A 377 -10.32 10.05 3.97
CA THR A 377 -11.32 9.63 4.99
C THR A 377 -10.91 9.99 6.40
N GLY A 378 -11.89 10.25 7.27
CA GLY A 378 -11.68 10.55 8.68
C GLY A 378 -11.62 12.04 8.92
N ALA A 379 -10.58 12.57 9.60
CA ALA A 379 -10.56 13.99 9.92
C ALA A 379 -9.21 14.71 9.85
N VAL A 380 -9.26 15.98 9.41
CA VAL A 380 -8.11 16.92 9.35
C VAL A 380 -6.96 16.40 8.48
N ASN A 381 -7.28 15.62 7.43
CA ASN A 381 -6.29 15.13 6.48
C ASN A 381 -6.06 16.13 5.34
N SER A 382 -4.83 16.20 4.81
CA SER A 382 -4.46 17.10 3.70
C SER A 382 -3.68 16.35 2.61
N GLY A 383 -4.16 16.42 1.36
CA GLY A 383 -3.54 15.80 0.19
C GLY A 383 -4.42 14.73 -0.45
N PHE A 384 -3.86 13.54 -0.69
CA PHE A 384 -4.47 12.51 -1.53
C PHE A 384 -4.59 11.19 -0.78
N TRP A 385 -5.76 10.54 -0.82
CA TRP A 385 -5.95 9.14 -0.40
C TRP A 385 -5.51 8.80 1.04
N ASN A 386 -5.55 9.76 1.96
CA ASN A 386 -5.20 9.49 3.36
C ASN A 386 -6.43 9.03 4.16
N ALA A 387 -6.29 7.99 4.98
CA ALA A 387 -7.35 7.49 5.85
C ALA A 387 -6.96 7.57 7.34
N GLY A 388 -7.90 8.01 8.18
CA GLY A 388 -7.70 8.18 9.62
C GLY A 388 -7.66 9.66 9.98
N HIS A 389 -6.80 10.07 10.91
CA HIS A 389 -6.80 11.44 11.43
C HIS A 389 -5.46 12.17 11.28
N TYR A 390 -5.51 13.49 11.01
CA TYR A 390 -4.34 14.39 11.00
C TYR A 390 -3.21 14.03 10.02
N ASN A 391 -3.49 13.31 8.93
CA ASN A 391 -2.47 12.90 7.97
C ASN A 391 -2.21 13.97 6.89
N THR A 392 -0.95 14.17 6.49
CA THR A 392 -0.58 15.11 5.42
C THR A 392 0.28 14.42 4.37
N GLY A 393 -0.17 14.40 3.11
CA GLY A 393 0.57 13.88 1.96
C GLY A 393 -0.25 12.92 1.10
N ASN A 394 0.30 11.75 0.77
CA ASN A 394 -0.33 10.78 -0.15
C ASN A 394 -0.45 9.39 0.49
N GLY A 395 -1.65 8.82 0.52
CA GLY A 395 -1.85 7.39 0.73
C GLY A 395 -1.43 6.87 2.11
N ASN A 396 -1.48 7.70 3.16
CA ASN A 396 -1.20 7.27 4.54
C ASN A 396 -2.46 6.65 5.19
N SER A 397 -2.30 5.66 6.07
CA SER A 397 -3.39 5.09 6.88
C SER A 397 -3.05 5.09 8.37
N GLY A 398 -4.02 5.44 9.22
CA GLY A 398 -3.83 5.62 10.66
C GLY A 398 -3.75 7.10 11.02
N ASP A 399 -3.04 7.45 12.09
CA ASP A 399 -3.14 8.80 12.66
C ASP A 399 -1.82 9.59 12.70
N THR A 400 -1.88 10.88 12.38
CA THR A 400 -0.80 11.87 12.52
C THR A 400 0.44 11.55 11.66
N ASN A 401 0.24 11.04 10.44
CA ASN A 401 1.34 10.71 9.52
C ASN A 401 1.64 11.86 8.55
N THR A 402 2.91 12.15 8.29
CA THR A 402 3.35 13.12 7.26
C THR A 402 4.23 12.46 6.20
N GLY A 403 3.85 12.60 4.93
CA GLY A 403 4.62 12.10 3.78
C GLY A 403 3.82 11.13 2.92
N LEU A 404 4.44 10.04 2.47
CA LEU A 404 3.86 9.11 1.51
C LEU A 404 3.72 7.71 2.11
N TRP A 405 2.54 7.11 1.98
CA TRP A 405 2.35 5.67 2.13
C TRP A 405 2.74 5.07 3.49
N ASN A 406 2.55 5.82 4.58
CA ASN A 406 2.80 5.30 5.92
C ASN A 406 1.53 4.67 6.51
N ALA A 407 1.63 3.47 7.09
CA ALA A 407 0.60 2.83 7.90
C ALA A 407 0.92 2.88 9.40
N GLY A 408 -0.12 3.02 10.22
CA GLY A 408 0.01 3.18 11.66
C GLY A 408 0.08 4.65 12.07
N ASN A 409 0.65 4.91 13.26
CA ASN A 409 0.49 6.22 13.91
C ASN A 409 1.82 6.93 14.15
N ALA A 410 1.81 8.25 13.93
CA ALA A 410 2.91 9.19 14.07
C ALA A 410 4.16 8.81 13.24
N ASN A 411 3.99 8.72 11.92
CA ASN A 411 5.09 8.46 10.98
C ASN A 411 5.49 9.70 10.17
N THR A 412 6.77 9.79 9.79
CA THR A 412 7.26 10.82 8.87
C THR A 412 8.22 10.26 7.82
N GLY A 413 7.88 10.44 6.55
CA GLY A 413 8.68 10.00 5.41
C GLY A 413 7.90 9.13 4.44
N ILE A 414 8.53 8.07 3.93
CA ILE A 414 7.94 7.13 2.99
C ILE A 414 7.85 5.74 3.61
N GLY A 415 6.67 5.13 3.56
CA GLY A 415 6.56 3.67 3.63
C GLY A 415 6.79 3.02 5.00
N SER A 416 6.61 3.75 6.12
CA SER A 416 6.59 3.11 7.44
C SER A 416 5.35 2.21 7.58
N ALA A 417 5.49 1.06 8.25
CA ALA A 417 4.40 0.14 8.59
C ALA A 417 4.20 -0.03 10.12
N ILE A 418 5.00 0.69 10.91
CA ILE A 418 5.04 0.60 12.38
C ILE A 418 4.62 1.93 12.98
N ASN A 419 3.99 1.92 14.15
CA ASN A 419 3.76 3.15 14.89
C ASN A 419 5.12 3.59 15.46
N THR A 420 5.67 4.75 15.07
CA THR A 420 6.86 5.25 15.78
C THR A 420 6.49 5.70 17.19
N GLY A 421 5.28 6.25 17.37
CA GLY A 421 4.84 6.87 18.62
C GLY A 421 5.45 8.26 18.87
N LEU A 422 6.14 8.82 17.88
CA LEU A 422 6.95 10.02 18.01
C LEU A 422 6.41 11.11 17.06
N THR A 423 6.05 12.26 17.61
CA THR A 423 5.42 13.39 16.92
C THR A 423 6.37 14.07 15.93
N ASN A 424 6.42 13.61 14.68
CA ASN A 424 7.27 14.16 13.63
C ASN A 424 6.49 14.65 12.39
N SER A 425 7.13 15.47 11.56
CA SER A 425 6.58 15.96 10.27
C SER A 425 7.68 16.25 9.24
N GLY A 426 7.38 16.17 7.94
CA GLY A 426 8.34 16.39 6.85
C GLY A 426 8.81 15.09 6.19
N PHE A 427 10.10 14.75 6.26
CA PHE A 427 10.67 13.57 5.58
C PHE A 427 11.84 12.93 6.34
N ASN A 428 11.77 11.60 6.53
CA ASN A 428 12.86 10.76 7.08
C ASN A 428 13.42 11.28 8.41
N ASN A 429 12.52 11.40 9.40
CA ASN A 429 12.82 11.94 10.72
C ASN A 429 12.68 10.86 11.80
N THR A 430 13.42 10.97 12.90
CA THR A 430 13.46 9.94 13.96
C THR A 430 13.62 10.57 15.34
N GLY A 431 12.68 10.29 16.24
CA GLY A 431 12.58 10.91 17.57
C GLY A 431 11.34 11.81 17.72
N THR A 432 11.08 12.29 18.94
CA THR A 432 9.91 13.11 19.33
C THR A 432 10.02 14.56 18.87
N ASN A 433 8.91 15.18 18.49
CA ASN A 433 8.82 16.61 18.15
C ASN A 433 9.81 17.05 17.05
N VAL A 434 9.86 16.32 15.93
CA VAL A 434 10.86 16.51 14.85
C VAL A 434 10.21 16.97 13.54
N SER A 435 10.52 18.17 13.04
CA SER A 435 10.01 18.69 11.76
C SER A 435 11.10 18.94 10.71
N GLY A 436 10.78 18.81 9.42
CA GLY A 436 11.70 19.09 8.32
C GLY A 436 12.30 17.83 7.68
N PHE A 437 13.55 17.86 7.24
CA PHE A 437 14.16 16.82 6.38
C PHE A 437 15.40 16.17 6.99
N GLY A 438 15.36 14.87 7.30
CA GLY A 438 16.55 14.07 7.63
C GLY A 438 17.03 14.19 9.09
N ASN A 439 16.11 14.43 10.02
CA ASN A 439 16.40 14.92 11.37
C ASN A 439 16.30 13.78 12.41
N THR A 440 17.35 13.56 13.22
CA THR A 440 17.40 12.45 14.21
C THR A 440 17.73 12.92 15.62
N GLY A 441 16.74 12.90 16.53
CA GLY A 441 16.84 13.43 17.91
C GLY A 441 15.47 13.78 18.49
N SER A 442 15.42 14.34 19.71
CA SER A 442 14.20 14.95 20.26
C SER A 442 14.22 16.47 20.00
N GLN A 443 13.05 17.05 19.70
CA GLN A 443 12.74 18.49 19.61
C GLN A 443 13.65 19.28 18.65
N MET A 444 13.32 19.23 17.34
CA MET A 444 14.22 19.76 16.30
C MET A 444 13.50 20.12 14.98
N SER A 445 13.93 21.20 14.32
CA SER A 445 13.31 21.69 13.07
C SER A 445 14.34 22.21 12.06
N GLY A 446 14.32 21.74 10.81
CA GLY A 446 15.33 22.12 9.81
C GLY A 446 15.69 21.04 8.78
N LEU A 447 16.93 21.06 8.28
CA LEU A 447 17.48 20.16 7.26
C LEU A 447 18.77 19.49 7.76
N LEU A 448 18.68 18.21 8.17
CA LEU A 448 19.74 17.30 8.64
C LEU A 448 20.14 17.46 10.13
N ASN A 449 19.12 17.61 10.99
CA ASN A 449 19.22 17.99 12.39
C ASN A 449 19.72 16.88 13.34
N THR A 450 20.19 17.29 14.52
CA THR A 450 21.19 16.54 15.31
C THR A 450 20.69 15.84 16.57
N ALA A 451 21.39 14.76 16.92
CA ALA A 451 21.08 13.78 17.95
C ALA A 451 21.30 14.23 19.39
N LYS A 452 20.75 13.44 20.33
CA LYS A 452 20.93 13.60 21.77
C LYS A 452 20.72 12.30 22.57
N GLY A 453 21.10 12.34 23.85
CA GLY A 453 21.25 11.20 24.76
C GLY A 453 21.72 11.67 26.14
N GLY A 454 22.17 10.74 26.98
CA GLY A 454 22.29 10.96 28.43
C GLY A 454 20.97 10.67 29.14
N SER A 455 21.00 10.47 30.47
CA SER A 455 19.82 10.01 31.22
C SER A 455 18.74 11.06 31.49
N ILE A 456 18.90 12.30 31.01
CA ILE A 456 17.96 13.41 31.18
C ILE A 456 17.70 14.08 29.81
N GLU A 457 16.43 14.35 29.52
CA GLU A 457 15.87 14.79 28.24
C GLU A 457 16.60 15.92 27.49
N ASN A 458 16.62 15.83 26.14
CA ASN A 458 17.60 16.49 25.25
C ASN A 458 17.18 16.22 23.75
N HIS A 459 16.92 17.07 22.71
CA HIS A 459 16.91 18.53 22.34
C HIS A 459 17.98 19.09 21.30
N GLY A 460 18.15 18.58 20.06
CA GLY A 460 19.29 18.90 19.12
C GLY A 460 18.90 19.30 17.65
N ILE A 461 19.52 20.28 16.95
CA ILE A 461 18.89 21.03 15.80
C ILE A 461 19.72 20.96 14.46
N SER A 462 19.43 21.71 13.35
CA SER A 462 20.33 22.10 12.22
C SER A 462 19.75 23.04 11.15
N GLY A 463 20.65 23.58 10.31
CA GLY A 463 20.37 24.29 9.05
C GLY A 463 21.07 25.64 9.06
N ILE A 464 20.35 26.66 9.53
CA ILE A 464 20.97 27.67 10.40
C ILE A 464 20.84 27.11 11.83
N SER A 465 21.91 27.18 12.61
CA SER A 465 22.05 26.66 14.00
C SER A 465 21.69 25.18 14.21
N ASN A 466 22.65 24.26 14.40
CA ASN A 466 22.32 22.95 15.05
C ASN A 466 22.04 23.14 16.59
N LEU A 467 22.19 22.13 17.48
CA LEU A 467 22.14 22.35 18.97
C LEU A 467 22.88 21.20 19.68
N ALA A 468 23.74 21.46 20.69
CA ALA A 468 24.93 20.64 20.99
C ALA A 468 25.33 20.30 22.45
N THR A 469 25.33 19.02 22.88
CA THR A 469 26.01 18.54 24.12
C THR A 469 26.58 17.05 24.11
N GLY A 470 26.92 16.48 25.30
CA GLY A 470 27.09 15.08 25.86
C GLY A 470 27.94 13.93 25.29
N GLY A 471 28.34 12.97 26.12
CA GLY A 471 28.43 12.96 27.59
C GLY A 471 27.22 12.46 28.41
N SER A 472 27.53 11.72 29.49
CA SER A 472 26.64 10.81 30.23
C SER A 472 25.34 11.40 30.78
N ASN A 473 25.21 12.72 30.90
CA ASN A 473 23.98 13.37 31.36
C ASN A 473 23.14 14.01 30.23
N ILE A 474 23.75 14.57 29.15
CA ILE A 474 23.14 15.62 28.29
C ILE A 474 23.88 15.68 26.91
N ASP A 475 23.43 15.13 25.73
CA ASP A 475 24.12 14.86 24.38
C ASP A 475 23.97 15.81 23.11
N GLY A 476 24.42 15.44 21.88
CA GLY A 476 24.92 16.20 20.67
C GLY A 476 24.15 17.40 20.04
N ARG A 477 24.47 17.97 18.82
CA ARG A 477 25.69 18.70 18.26
C ARG A 477 25.32 19.90 17.28
N MET A 478 26.19 20.91 16.99
CA MET A 478 25.94 22.24 16.32
C MET A 478 26.64 22.48 14.93
N SER A 479 25.97 23.03 13.90
CA SER A 479 26.54 23.47 12.58
C SER A 479 25.71 24.55 11.82
N GLY A 480 26.26 25.15 10.75
CA GLY A 480 25.55 26.13 9.89
C GLY A 480 25.97 27.59 10.14
N PHE A 481 25.07 28.57 10.01
CA PHE A 481 25.29 29.88 10.68
C PHE A 481 24.88 29.77 12.16
N PHE A 482 25.62 30.38 13.09
CA PHE A 482 25.40 30.48 14.54
C PHE A 482 25.39 29.16 15.34
N ASN A 483 26.51 28.81 15.98
CA ASN A 483 26.70 27.48 16.59
C ASN A 483 27.14 27.48 18.06
N THR A 484 26.91 26.38 18.81
CA THR A 484 27.24 26.22 20.24
C THR A 484 27.91 24.87 20.56
N ALA A 485 28.67 24.74 21.63
CA ALA A 485 29.27 23.48 22.03
C ALA A 485 29.40 23.32 23.54
N VAL A 486 29.56 22.09 24.01
CA VAL A 486 30.24 21.77 25.27
C VAL A 486 31.24 20.63 25.00
N THR A 487 32.31 20.41 25.77
CA THR A 487 33.05 19.14 26.02
C THR A 487 34.32 19.52 26.78
N ALA A 488 34.29 19.50 28.10
CA ALA A 488 35.50 19.69 28.89
C ALA A 488 35.31 19.15 30.30
N ALA A 489 36.41 18.70 30.90
CA ALA A 489 36.54 18.73 32.34
C ALA A 489 36.59 20.19 32.80
N ILE A 490 35.49 20.70 33.35
CA ILE A 490 35.45 21.99 34.03
C ILE A 490 35.50 21.72 35.54
N ALA A 491 36.42 22.39 36.24
CA ALA A 491 36.51 22.43 37.71
C ALA A 491 36.30 21.07 38.42
N GLY A 492 37.10 20.06 38.06
CA GLY A 492 37.12 18.77 38.77
C GLY A 492 36.09 17.72 38.32
N GLN A 493 35.43 17.91 37.18
CA GLN A 493 34.54 16.89 36.59
C GLN A 493 35.30 15.93 35.64
N PRO A 494 35.02 14.61 35.67
CA PRO A 494 35.67 13.64 34.79
C PRO A 494 35.23 13.79 33.33
N ILE A 495 36.08 13.29 32.42
CA ILE A 495 35.86 13.30 30.97
C ILE A 495 34.59 12.52 30.63
N GLY A 496 33.78 13.05 29.70
CA GLY A 496 32.59 12.34 29.19
C GLY A 496 31.31 12.54 30.00
N ARG A 497 31.23 13.55 30.89
CA ARG A 497 29.96 13.92 31.55
C ARG A 497 29.09 14.89 30.71
N LEU A 498 29.73 15.78 29.96
CA LEU A 498 29.16 16.60 28.87
C LEU A 498 30.14 16.60 27.68
N SER A 499 29.65 16.42 26.44
CA SER A 499 30.25 16.85 25.15
C SER A 499 29.37 17.99 24.61
N GLY A 500 29.12 18.37 23.34
CA GLY A 500 29.70 18.13 22.00
C GLY A 500 29.58 19.44 21.16
N TYR A 501 29.78 19.44 19.84
CA TYR A 501 30.60 20.48 19.14
C TYR A 501 29.91 21.50 18.20
N SER A 502 30.59 22.62 17.86
CA SER A 502 30.10 23.73 16.99
C SER A 502 31.00 24.08 15.80
N SER A 503 30.40 24.31 14.61
CA SER A 503 31.14 24.73 13.40
C SER A 503 30.34 25.55 12.37
N GLY A 504 30.88 26.71 11.94
CA GLY A 504 30.16 27.64 11.05
C GLY A 504 30.65 29.10 11.04
N LEU A 505 29.76 30.04 10.71
CA LEU A 505 29.93 31.47 11.05
C LEU A 505 29.31 31.77 12.42
N LEU A 506 29.99 32.54 13.29
CA LEU A 506 29.50 33.09 14.58
C LEU A 506 29.20 32.05 15.70
N ASN A 507 30.24 31.40 16.25
CA ASN A 507 30.09 30.19 17.12
C ASN A 507 30.56 30.30 18.61
N ILE A 508 29.97 29.52 19.51
CA ILE A 508 30.06 29.57 20.99
C ILE A 508 30.37 28.16 21.55
N GLY A 509 30.84 28.06 22.81
CA GLY A 509 30.86 26.81 23.58
C GLY A 509 32.22 26.33 24.12
N THR A 510 32.30 25.05 24.53
CA THR A 510 33.58 24.32 24.65
C THR A 510 33.66 23.26 23.54
N GLY A 511 34.63 23.36 22.62
CA GLY A 511 34.64 22.56 21.38
C GLY A 511 34.12 23.32 20.15
N VAL A 512 34.72 24.49 19.88
CA VAL A 512 34.24 25.50 18.93
C VAL A 512 35.26 25.74 17.81
N ALA A 513 34.82 25.84 16.55
CA ALA A 513 35.64 26.32 15.43
C ALA A 513 34.81 27.15 14.44
N GLY A 514 35.41 28.16 13.79
CA GLY A 514 34.75 28.92 12.70
C GLY A 514 35.19 30.37 12.53
N ILE A 515 34.56 31.07 11.58
CA ILE A 515 34.81 32.49 11.28
C ILE A 515 33.79 33.36 12.05
N PHE A 516 34.32 34.24 12.88
CA PHE A 516 33.64 34.74 14.09
C PHE A 516 33.23 33.59 15.03
N GLY A 517 33.43 33.82 16.31
CA GLY A 517 33.24 32.84 17.35
C GLY A 517 32.75 33.55 18.60
N LEU A 518 31.46 33.90 18.67
CA LEU A 518 30.83 34.75 19.69
C LEU A 518 31.12 34.39 21.17
N GLY A 519 31.68 33.21 21.47
CA GLY A 519 32.32 32.93 22.76
C GLY A 519 33.70 33.59 22.95
N ARG A 520 34.15 34.40 21.99
CA ARG A 520 35.47 35.03 21.84
C ARG A 520 35.40 36.35 21.04
N LEU A 521 34.62 36.38 19.94
CA LEU A 521 34.42 37.49 18.98
C LEU A 521 33.15 37.29 18.14
#